data_AF-A0A4R5U9H2-F1
#
_entry.id   AF-A0A4R5U9H2-F1
#
_cell.length_a   1.000
_cell.length_b   1.000
_cell.length_c   1.000
_cell.angle_alpha   90.00
_cell.angle_beta   90.00
_cell.angle_gamma   90.00
#
_symmetry.space_group_name_H-M   'P 1'
#
loop_
_entity.id
_entity.type
_entity.pdbx_description
1 polymer ?
#
loop_
_entity_poly.entity_id
_entity_poly.type
_entity_poly.pdbx_seq_one_letter_code
_entity_poly.pdbx_strand_id
1 'polypeptide(L)'
;MPMHLIQILLPLPGDGESSSKLFLEVREELATRFGGLTFYRNAPAEGLWKDGGELEEDAIVVAEVMADELDRDWWASYRVELERRFQQDEIVVRSLSAERL
;
A
#
# COMPACT_ATOMS: atom_id res chain seq x y z
N MET A 1 4.67 19.99 14.45
CA MET A 1 5.12 18.66 14.92
C MET A 1 5.65 17.91 13.70
N PRO A 2 6.58 16.95 13.85
CA PRO A 2 6.99 16.14 12.70
C PRO A 2 5.76 15.44 12.12
N MET A 3 5.63 15.48 10.79
CA MET A 3 4.53 14.83 10.07
C MET A 3 4.87 13.35 9.89
N HIS A 4 3.85 12.53 9.68
CA HIS A 4 4.02 11.11 9.39
C HIS A 4 3.74 10.85 7.91
N LEU A 5 4.70 10.25 7.20
CA LEU A 5 4.43 9.58 5.95
C LEU A 5 4.07 8.13 6.26
N ILE A 6 2.82 7.76 6.03
CA ILE A 6 2.34 6.39 6.21
C ILE A 6 2.39 5.68 4.88
N GLN A 7 2.98 4.48 4.88
CA GLN A 7 3.08 3.63 3.70
C GLN A 7 2.42 2.28 4.00
N ILE A 8 1.55 1.84 3.10
CA ILE A 8 0.92 0.53 3.10
C ILE A 8 1.47 -0.26 1.93
N LEU A 9 2.01 -1.45 2.20
CA LEU A 9 2.55 -2.35 1.18
C LEU A 9 1.46 -3.38 0.86
N LEU A 10 0.74 -3.15 -0.24
CA LEU A 10 -0.33 -4.01 -0.70
C LEU A 10 0.20 -5.03 -1.71
N PRO A 11 -0.14 -6.32 -1.60
CA PRO A 11 0.19 -7.27 -2.64
C PRO A 11 -0.52 -6.87 -3.94
N LEU A 12 0.08 -7.21 -5.08
CA LEU A 12 -0.65 -7.19 -6.34
C LEU A 12 -1.33 -8.57 -6.51
N PRO A 13 -2.67 -8.69 -6.36
CA PRO A 13 -3.33 -9.93 -6.72
C PRO A 13 -3.21 -10.13 -8.24
N GLY A 14 -3.21 -11.38 -8.71
CA GLY A 14 -3.10 -11.73 -10.13
C GLY A 14 -4.03 -10.91 -11.04
N ASP A 15 -3.65 -10.78 -12.31
CA ASP A 15 -4.23 -9.83 -13.25
C ASP A 15 -5.75 -10.05 -13.44
N GLY A 16 -6.57 -9.08 -13.00
CA GLY A 16 -8.03 -9.16 -13.13
C GLY A 16 -8.79 -7.92 -12.67
N GLU A 17 -10.06 -7.83 -13.08
CA GLU A 17 -10.99 -6.73 -12.74
C GLU A 17 -11.23 -6.59 -11.22
N SER A 18 -11.14 -7.71 -10.49
CA SER A 18 -11.30 -7.72 -9.02
C SER A 18 -10.18 -6.97 -8.29
N SER A 19 -8.93 -7.03 -8.80
CA SER A 19 -7.79 -6.34 -8.21
C SER A 19 -7.94 -4.83 -8.32
N SER A 20 -8.42 -4.35 -9.48
CA SER A 20 -8.70 -2.93 -9.72
C SER A 20 -9.73 -2.36 -8.75
N LYS A 21 -10.77 -3.13 -8.43
CA LYS A 21 -11.80 -2.72 -7.47
C LYS A 21 -11.23 -2.60 -6.05
N LEU A 22 -10.42 -3.56 -5.60
CA LEU A 22 -9.78 -3.52 -4.28
C LEU A 22 -8.93 -2.26 -4.13
N PHE A 23 -8.09 -1.94 -5.12
CA PHE A 23 -7.28 -0.73 -5.07
C PHE A 23 -8.09 0.56 -5.13
N LEU A 24 -9.22 0.57 -5.86
CA LEU A 24 -10.11 1.73 -5.90
C LEU A 24 -10.74 2.00 -4.52
N GLU A 25 -11.20 0.97 -3.83
CA GLU A 25 -11.77 1.10 -2.47
C GLU A 25 -10.73 1.68 -1.50
N VAL A 26 -9.50 1.15 -1.49
CA VAL A 26 -8.41 1.70 -0.65
C VAL A 26 -8.11 3.15 -1.02
N ARG A 27 -8.13 3.50 -2.32
CA ARG A 27 -7.92 4.88 -2.77
C ARG A 27 -8.99 5.82 -2.21
N GLU A 28 -10.26 5.45 -2.32
CA GLU A 28 -11.38 6.26 -1.86
C GLU A 28 -11.37 6.44 -0.33
N GLU A 29 -11.12 5.37 0.42
CA GLU A 29 -11.04 5.39 1.89
C GLU A 29 -9.92 6.32 2.38
N LEU A 30 -8.71 6.16 1.82
CA LEU A 30 -7.55 6.95 2.20
C LEU A 30 -7.68 8.40 1.74
N ALA A 31 -8.15 8.65 0.52
CA ALA A 31 -8.36 10.01 0.03
C ALA A 31 -9.44 10.76 0.83
N THR A 32 -10.53 10.07 1.21
CA THR A 32 -11.60 10.65 2.03
C THR A 32 -11.08 11.04 3.42
N ARG A 33 -10.24 10.20 4.03
CA ARG A 33 -9.73 10.45 5.38
C ARG A 33 -8.59 11.47 5.43
N PHE A 34 -7.66 11.42 4.48
CA PHE A 34 -6.41 12.19 4.53
C PHE A 34 -6.34 13.35 3.52
N GLY A 35 -7.36 13.50 2.66
CA GLY A 35 -7.45 14.61 1.69
C GLY A 35 -6.47 14.51 0.52
N GLY A 36 -5.64 13.47 0.48
CA GLY A 36 -4.63 13.26 -0.55
C GLY A 36 -3.92 11.94 -0.36
N LEU A 37 -3.44 11.37 -1.46
CA LEU A 37 -2.97 10.00 -1.54
C LEU A 37 -2.06 9.85 -2.75
N THR A 38 -0.97 9.11 -2.58
CA THR A 38 -0.14 8.65 -3.70
C THR A 38 -0.17 7.12 -3.77
N PHE A 39 -0.40 6.59 -4.97
CA PHE A 39 -0.34 5.15 -5.24
C PHE A 39 0.65 4.90 -6.35
N TYR A 40 1.60 4.01 -6.13
CA TYR A 40 2.52 3.57 -7.18
C TYR A 40 2.84 2.08 -7.04
N ARG A 41 3.21 1.47 -8.16
CA ARG A 41 3.72 0.10 -8.18
C ARG A 41 5.21 0.16 -7.84
N ASN A 42 5.60 -0.52 -6.77
CA ASN A 42 6.99 -0.80 -6.46
C ASN A 42 7.32 -2.16 -7.07
N ALA A 43 7.73 -2.15 -8.35
CA ALA A 43 8.28 -3.33 -9.01
C ALA A 43 9.78 -3.40 -8.69
N PRO A 44 10.38 -4.60 -8.56
CA PRO A 44 11.81 -4.72 -8.30
C PRO A 44 12.61 -3.92 -9.35
N ALA A 45 13.56 -3.11 -8.87
CA ALA A 45 14.45 -2.36 -9.73
C ALA A 45 15.25 -3.35 -10.60
N GLU A 46 15.13 -3.19 -11.93
CA GLU A 46 15.85 -3.88 -13.01
C GLU A 46 16.80 -5.02 -12.56
N GLY A 47 16.24 -6.21 -12.33
CA GLY A 47 16.99 -7.45 -12.16
C GLY A 47 17.24 -8.10 -13.51
N LEU A 48 18.51 -8.14 -13.90
CA LEU A 48 19.04 -8.79 -15.10
C LEU A 48 18.42 -10.18 -15.37
N TRP A 49 17.70 -10.34 -16.47
CA TRP A 49 17.03 -11.60 -16.84
C TRP A 49 17.98 -12.58 -17.56
N LYS A 50 18.16 -13.77 -17.00
CA LYS A 50 18.43 -14.98 -17.79
C LYS A 50 17.55 -16.11 -17.29
N ASP A 51 16.90 -16.74 -18.26
CA ASP A 51 16.25 -18.06 -18.18
C ASP A 51 14.81 -18.11 -17.64
N GLY A 52 13.87 -17.66 -18.48
CA GLY A 52 12.82 -18.53 -19.02
C GLY A 52 11.82 -19.22 -18.08
N GLY A 53 11.58 -18.70 -16.87
CA GLY A 53 10.47 -19.11 -15.99
C GLY A 53 9.36 -18.06 -15.92
N GLU A 54 8.11 -18.50 -15.84
CA GLU A 54 6.94 -17.64 -15.58
C GLU A 54 7.16 -16.82 -14.31
N LEU A 55 7.36 -15.52 -14.45
CA LEU A 55 7.53 -14.60 -13.34
C LEU A 55 6.18 -13.95 -13.00
N GLU A 56 5.43 -14.58 -12.11
CA GLU A 56 4.29 -13.97 -11.41
C GLU A 56 4.73 -13.27 -10.09
N GLU A 57 6.03 -13.15 -9.84
CA GLU A 57 6.57 -12.95 -8.48
C GLU A 57 6.83 -11.47 -8.10
N ASP A 58 6.18 -11.05 -7.01
CA ASP A 58 6.55 -9.95 -6.09
C ASP A 58 6.35 -8.48 -6.50
N ALA A 59 5.37 -8.17 -7.33
CA ALA A 59 4.94 -6.78 -7.47
C ALA A 59 4.14 -6.30 -6.25
N ILE A 60 4.60 -5.25 -5.58
CA ILE A 60 3.88 -4.58 -4.48
C ILE A 60 3.32 -3.26 -4.98
N VAL A 61 2.09 -2.94 -4.56
CA VAL A 61 1.51 -1.61 -4.72
C VAL A 61 1.68 -0.87 -3.39
N VAL A 62 2.30 0.31 -3.44
CA VAL A 62 2.46 1.15 -2.27
C VAL A 62 1.40 2.24 -2.28
N ALA A 63 0.64 2.31 -1.18
CA ALA A 63 -0.27 3.42 -0.90
C ALA A 63 0.37 4.33 0.15
N GLU A 64 0.43 5.63 -0.13
CA GLU A 64 1.07 6.62 0.74
C GLU A 64 0.13 7.77 1.09
N VAL A 65 0.08 8.11 2.37
CA VAL A 65 -0.62 9.30 2.88
C VAL A 65 0.27 10.07 3.85
N MET A 66 0.15 11.39 3.83
CA MET A 66 0.72 12.25 4.86
C MET A 66 -0.33 12.49 5.95
N ALA A 67 0.05 12.31 7.21
CA ALA A 67 -0.82 12.51 8.37
C ALA A 67 -0.10 13.35 9.43
N ASP A 68 -0.81 14.32 10.02
CA ASP A 68 -0.28 15.15 11.12
C ASP A 68 -0.15 14.35 12.43
N GLU A 69 -1.01 13.35 12.63
CA GLU A 69 -1.03 12.48 13.81
C GLU A 69 -1.08 11.00 13.40
N LEU A 70 -0.44 10.16 14.21
CA LEU A 70 -0.45 8.70 14.03
C LEU A 70 -1.52 8.06 14.94
N ASP A 71 -2.74 7.95 14.43
CA ASP A 71 -3.84 7.18 15.05
C ASP A 71 -3.58 5.66 14.93
N ARG A 72 -2.85 5.11 15.91
CA ARG A 72 -2.40 3.71 15.90
C ARG A 72 -3.55 2.71 15.91
N ASP A 73 -4.64 3.01 16.59
CA ASP A 73 -5.79 2.11 16.71
C ASP A 73 -6.54 2.01 15.38
N TRP A 74 -6.68 3.15 14.68
CA TRP A 74 -7.25 3.17 13.34
C TRP A 74 -6.37 2.41 12.34
N TRP A 75 -5.05 2.66 12.33
CA TRP A 75 -4.13 1.96 11.43
C TRP A 75 -4.07 0.45 11.69
N ALA A 76 -4.11 0.02 12.96
CA ALA A 76 -4.14 -1.39 13.32
C ALA A 76 -5.42 -2.07 12.85
N SER A 77 -6.58 -1.40 13.02
CA SER A 77 -7.87 -1.91 12.57
C SER A 77 -7.95 -1.99 11.04
N TYR A 78 -7.47 -0.94 10.37
CA TYR A 78 -7.45 -0.85 8.92
C TYR A 78 -6.53 -1.91 8.29
N ARG A 79 -5.36 -2.16 8.90
CA ARG A 79 -4.46 -3.25 8.48
C ARG A 79 -5.17 -4.61 8.47
N VAL A 80 -5.89 -4.95 9.55
CA VAL A 80 -6.61 -6.23 9.66
C VAL A 80 -7.71 -6.34 8.58
N GLU A 81 -8.39 -5.23 8.28
CA GLU A 81 -9.38 -5.21 7.20
C GLU A 81 -8.72 -5.44 5.82
N LEU A 82 -7.59 -4.80 5.57
CA LEU A 82 -6.82 -5.00 4.34
C LEU A 82 -6.32 -6.45 4.22
N GLU A 83 -5.79 -7.04 5.29
CA GLU A 83 -5.33 -8.44 5.33
C GLU A 83 -6.46 -9.38 4.89
N ARG A 84 -7.68 -9.16 5.40
CA ARG A 84 -8.87 -9.90 4.97
C ARG A 84 -9.23 -9.65 3.50
N ARG A 85 -9.22 -8.39 3.05
CA ARG A 85 -9.62 -8.00 1.67
C ARG A 85 -8.67 -8.54 0.61
N PHE A 86 -7.37 -8.47 0.88
CA PHE A 86 -6.31 -8.93 -0.03
C PHE A 86 -5.92 -10.40 0.20
N GLN A 87 -6.57 -11.08 1.14
CA GLN A 87 -6.32 -12.49 1.49
C GLN A 87 -4.85 -12.75 1.81
N GLN A 88 -4.27 -11.90 2.65
CA GLN A 88 -2.88 -12.01 3.11
C GLN A 88 -2.84 -12.26 4.61
N ASP A 89 -1.85 -13.04 5.05
CA ASP A 89 -1.60 -13.26 6.48
C ASP A 89 -1.05 -12.00 7.17
N GLU A 90 -0.30 -11.17 6.44
CA GLU A 90 0.28 -9.93 6.96
C GLU A 90 0.35 -8.85 5.89
N ILE A 91 -0.07 -7.63 6.24
CA ILE A 91 0.16 -6.41 5.45
C ILE A 91 0.98 -5.42 6.26
N VAL A 92 2.07 -4.96 5.68
CA VAL A 92 2.94 -3.98 6.34
C VAL A 92 2.34 -2.57 6.20
N VAL A 93 2.02 -1.97 7.35
CA VAL A 93 1.74 -0.54 7.49
C VAL A 93 2.87 0.07 8.31
N ARG A 94 3.62 1.00 7.73
CA ARG A 94 4.76 1.65 8.39
C ARG A 94 4.64 3.17 8.36
N SER A 95 5.25 3.81 9.35
CA SER A 95 5.33 5.26 9.46
C SER A 95 6.79 5.70 9.36
N LEU A 96 7.02 6.73 8.56
CA LEU A 96 8.30 7.45 8.45
C LEU A 96 8.08 8.88 8.95
N SER A 97 9.08 9.44 9.64
CA SER A 97 9.08 10.87 9.96
C SER A 97 9.29 11.67 8.67
N ALA A 98 8.46 12.69 8.48
CA ALA A 98 8.49 13.58 7.33
C ALA A 98 8.43 15.04 7.76
N GLU A 99 9.02 15.91 6.93
CA GLU A 99 8.96 17.36 7.08
C GLU A 99 8.45 17.96 5.77
N ARG A 100 7.53 18.91 5.88
CA ARG A 100 7.02 19.68 4.74
C ARG A 100 7.75 21.02 4.71
N LEU A 101 8.51 21.27 3.64
CA LEU A 101 9.27 22.51 3.41
C LEU A 101 8.42 23.58 2.75
#